data_AF-A0A640KIM4-F1
#
_entry.id   AF-A0A640KIM4-F1
#
_cell.length_a   1.000
_cell.length_b   1.000
_cell.length_c   1.000
_cell.angle_alpha   90.00
_cell.angle_beta   90.00
_cell.angle_gamma   90.00
#
_symmetry.space_group_name_H-M   'P 1'
#
loop_
_entity.id
_entity.type
_entity.pdbx_description
1 polymer ?
#
loop_
_entity_poly.entity_id
_entity_poly.type
_entity_poly.pdbx_seq_one_letter_code
_entity_poly.pdbx_strand_id
1 'polypeptide(L)'
;MAWLGDAVDAQYTIDTVSKQQALLPSSNAFSIFPKDHVLRVFQLDALVLQQELVEILQMALFHVLDIPPLQHFRFAYQEELVLALDALLYRLSVWRTAQSIGDRLQNLVLRDEERARLLTLQNTKSILPSLAPSRRLLLVHAVMTLVMPYATRKVQRKILEKGWEREPVTTARYRIAKALRYAIVTWSLLSLANTFNFLMTGKYRTLVERILSLRLVYGSQRMMRFTNLLYMNQHVQWQTWMSLFSVLSLGRYFRRLMKSLNSVASSSALPSMNENLCSACHELPTVCQRSNCGHRYCYYCIKSRLLDNQSTGSFRCIKCGQAVHSCTPA
;
A
#
# COMPACT_ATOMS: atom_id res chain seq x y z
N MET A 1 -28.04 19.87 9.04
CA MET A 1 -27.07 20.21 7.97
C MET A 1 -25.70 20.51 8.58
N ALA A 2 -25.15 19.59 9.38
CA ALA A 2 -23.83 19.77 10.01
C ALA A 2 -22.70 19.69 8.96
N TRP A 3 -22.85 18.82 7.96
CA TRP A 3 -21.89 18.64 6.86
C TRP A 3 -21.65 19.91 6.03
N LEU A 4 -22.63 20.82 5.96
CA LEU A 4 -22.51 22.11 5.27
C LEU A 4 -21.66 23.09 6.09
N GLY A 5 -21.78 23.08 7.41
CA GLY A 5 -20.89 23.82 8.31
C GLY A 5 -19.46 23.27 8.27
N ASP A 6 -19.32 21.95 8.41
CA ASP A 6 -18.01 21.28 8.36
C ASP A 6 -17.28 21.49 7.02
N ALA A 7 -18.03 21.52 5.90
CA ALA A 7 -17.46 21.80 4.58
C ALA A 7 -17.01 23.26 4.43
N VAL A 8 -17.76 24.22 4.99
CA VAL A 8 -17.40 25.64 4.99
C VAL A 8 -16.19 25.90 5.89
N ASP A 9 -16.09 25.23 7.03
CA ASP A 9 -14.94 25.32 7.94
C ASP A 9 -13.69 24.65 7.34
N ALA A 10 -13.87 23.51 6.66
CA ALA A 10 -12.80 22.85 5.92
C ALA A 10 -12.30 23.69 4.75
N GLN A 11 -13.14 24.50 4.11
CA GLN A 11 -12.76 25.37 3.00
C GLN A 11 -11.59 26.29 3.37
N TYR A 12 -11.62 26.90 4.56
CA TYR A 12 -10.56 27.79 5.03
C TYR A 12 -9.24 27.04 5.28
N THR A 13 -9.30 25.84 5.86
CA THR A 13 -8.11 25.01 6.09
C THR A 13 -7.49 24.53 4.77
N ILE A 14 -8.31 24.15 3.79
CA ILE A 14 -7.84 23.77 2.45
C ILE A 14 -7.23 24.98 1.74
N ASP A 15 -7.86 26.15 1.84
CA ASP A 15 -7.39 27.37 1.19
C ASP A 15 -6.08 27.88 1.83
N THR A 16 -5.93 27.78 3.15
CA THR A 16 -4.68 28.10 3.85
C THR A 16 -3.56 27.11 3.54
N VAL A 17 -3.84 25.80 3.53
CA VAL A 17 -2.86 24.77 3.14
C VAL A 17 -2.45 24.94 1.67
N SER A 18 -3.39 25.24 0.77
CA SER A 18 -3.07 25.46 -0.64
C SER A 18 -2.23 26.74 -0.85
N LYS A 19 -2.53 27.83 -0.13
CA LYS A 19 -1.70 29.04 -0.11
C LYS A 19 -0.33 28.78 0.48
N GLN A 20 -0.22 28.03 1.59
CA GLN A 20 1.07 27.65 2.18
C GLN A 20 1.89 26.76 1.24
N GLN A 21 1.26 25.81 0.55
CA GLN A 21 1.92 25.01 -0.48
C GLN A 21 2.35 25.86 -1.68
N ALA A 22 1.59 26.89 -2.04
CA ALA A 22 1.95 27.83 -3.10
C ALA A 22 3.08 28.79 -2.71
N LEU A 23 3.26 29.06 -1.41
CA LEU A 23 4.32 29.91 -0.85
C LEU A 23 5.65 29.16 -0.67
N LEU A 24 5.65 27.81 -0.67
CA LEU A 24 6.89 27.05 -0.74
C LEU A 24 7.59 27.42 -2.05
N PRO A 25 8.85 27.89 -2.02
CA PRO A 25 9.55 28.29 -3.23
C PRO A 25 9.65 27.08 -4.15
N SER A 26 8.81 27.05 -5.19
CA SER A 26 8.92 26.08 -6.25
C SER A 26 10.22 26.40 -6.97
N SER A 27 11.31 25.70 -6.63
CA SER A 27 12.52 25.85 -7.42
C SER A 27 12.15 25.60 -8.89
N ASN A 28 12.57 26.49 -9.79
CA ASN A 28 12.29 26.31 -11.22
C ASN A 28 12.82 24.95 -11.72
N ALA A 29 13.85 24.41 -11.06
CA ALA A 29 14.41 23.08 -11.30
C ALA A 29 13.41 21.92 -11.09
N PHE A 30 12.47 22.02 -10.13
CA PHE A 30 11.46 20.99 -9.87
C PHE A 30 10.07 21.32 -10.43
N SER A 31 9.90 22.49 -11.07
CA SER A 31 8.62 22.93 -11.64
C SER A 31 8.30 22.34 -13.02
N ILE A 32 9.30 21.78 -13.71
CA ILE A 32 9.17 21.30 -15.09
C ILE A 32 9.33 19.78 -15.12
N PHE A 33 8.32 19.08 -15.64
CA PHE A 33 8.40 17.63 -15.85
C PHE A 33 9.46 17.25 -16.90
N PRO A 34 10.08 16.06 -16.76
CA PRO A 34 11.02 15.53 -17.73
C PRO A 34 10.42 15.48 -19.15
N LYS A 35 11.26 15.75 -20.17
CA LYS A 35 10.83 15.89 -21.58
C LYS A 35 10.57 14.57 -22.31
N ASP A 36 11.20 13.49 -21.84
CA ASP A 36 11.29 12.25 -22.63
C ASP A 36 10.57 11.06 -21.99
N HIS A 37 10.32 11.16 -20.68
CA HIS A 37 9.67 10.11 -19.90
C HIS A 37 8.65 10.69 -18.93
N VAL A 38 7.66 9.87 -18.59
CA VAL A 38 6.69 10.17 -17.55
C VAL A 38 7.15 9.48 -16.27
N LEU A 39 7.08 10.18 -15.15
CA LEU A 39 7.43 9.63 -13.85
C LEU A 39 6.56 8.41 -13.52
N ARG A 40 7.20 7.31 -13.11
CA ARG A 40 6.55 6.02 -12.86
C ARG A 40 5.54 6.08 -11.71
N VAL A 41 5.85 6.90 -10.70
CA VAL A 41 5.00 7.12 -9.52
C VAL A 41 3.62 7.63 -9.94
N PHE A 42 3.56 8.67 -10.79
CA PHE A 42 2.28 9.20 -11.29
C PHE A 42 1.45 8.15 -12.04
N GLN A 43 2.10 7.28 -12.82
CA GLN A 43 1.41 6.23 -13.58
C GLN A 43 0.85 5.12 -12.69
N LEU A 44 1.60 4.73 -11.65
CA LEU A 44 1.18 3.75 -10.66
C LEU A 44 0.08 4.31 -9.75
N ASP A 45 0.26 5.53 -9.24
CA ASP A 45 -0.71 6.22 -8.40
C ASP A 45 -2.03 6.44 -9.16
N ALA A 46 -1.97 6.78 -10.45
CA ALA A 46 -3.16 6.91 -11.28
C ALA A 46 -3.94 5.58 -11.37
N LEU A 47 -3.24 4.45 -11.47
CA LEU A 47 -3.86 3.12 -11.55
C LEU A 47 -4.50 2.72 -10.22
N VAL A 48 -3.77 2.90 -9.10
CA VAL A 48 -4.27 2.60 -7.76
C VAL A 48 -5.48 3.48 -7.43
N LEU A 49 -5.37 4.78 -7.66
CA LEU A 49 -6.44 5.73 -7.39
C LEU A 49 -7.69 5.43 -8.23
N GLN A 50 -7.52 5.03 -9.50
CA GLN A 50 -8.65 4.61 -10.34
C GLN A 50 -9.35 3.38 -9.76
N GLN A 51 -8.61 2.41 -9.23
CA GLN A 51 -9.19 1.23 -8.60
C GLN A 51 -9.95 1.59 -7.31
N GLU A 52 -9.33 2.37 -6.42
CA GLU A 52 -9.95 2.81 -5.16
C GLU A 52 -11.24 3.61 -5.41
N LEU A 53 -11.23 4.51 -6.40
CA LEU A 53 -12.41 5.32 -6.73
C LEU A 53 -13.57 4.45 -7.27
N VAL A 54 -13.25 3.44 -8.08
CA VAL A 54 -14.24 2.48 -8.57
C VAL A 54 -14.80 1.64 -7.43
N GLU A 55 -13.95 1.17 -6.50
CA GLU A 55 -14.38 0.41 -5.32
C GLU A 55 -15.34 1.22 -4.44
N ILE A 56 -15.05 2.50 -4.18
CA ILE A 56 -15.94 3.40 -3.44
C ILE A 56 -17.31 3.54 -4.13
N LEU A 57 -17.32 3.72 -5.45
CA LEU A 57 -18.56 3.83 -6.22
C LEU A 57 -19.36 2.52 -6.22
N GLN A 58 -18.69 1.37 -6.31
CA GLN A 58 -19.33 0.07 -6.20
C GLN A 58 -19.95 -0.13 -4.82
N MET A 59 -19.24 0.23 -3.74
CA MET A 59 -19.77 0.17 -2.38
C MET A 59 -21.02 1.04 -2.22
N ALA A 60 -20.98 2.28 -2.73
CA ALA A 60 -22.13 3.18 -2.71
C ALA A 60 -23.32 2.64 -3.51
N LEU A 61 -23.07 2.09 -4.72
CA LEU A 61 -24.09 1.46 -5.55
C LEU A 61 -24.78 0.30 -4.82
N PHE A 62 -23.99 -0.55 -4.18
CA PHE A 62 -24.50 -1.72 -3.46
C PHE A 62 -25.25 -1.35 -2.18
N HIS A 63 -24.81 -0.32 -1.47
CA HIS A 63 -25.51 0.21 -0.31
C HIS A 63 -26.91 0.74 -0.68
N VAL A 64 -27.06 1.39 -1.84
CA VAL A 64 -28.38 1.84 -2.34
C VAL A 64 -29.31 0.66 -2.66
N LEU A 65 -28.75 -0.49 -3.06
CA LEU A 65 -29.50 -1.69 -3.44
C LEU A 65 -29.77 -2.66 -2.27
N ASP A 66 -29.34 -2.32 -1.04
CA ASP A 66 -29.55 -3.14 0.17
C ASP A 66 -30.96 -3.07 0.76
N ILE A 67 -31.89 -2.42 0.06
CA ILE A 67 -33.29 -2.33 0.47
C ILE A 67 -33.96 -3.69 0.18
N PRO A 68 -34.82 -4.22 1.06
CA PRO A 68 -35.38 -5.59 0.95
C PRO A 68 -35.94 -6.02 -0.42
N PRO A 69 -36.68 -5.18 -1.19
CA PRO A 69 -37.18 -5.59 -2.50
C PRO A 69 -36.08 -5.62 -3.59
N LEU A 70 -34.99 -4.86 -3.41
CA LEU A 70 -33.89 -4.74 -4.38
C LEU A 70 -32.71 -5.66 -4.06
N GLN A 71 -32.68 -6.24 -2.86
CA GLN A 71 -31.59 -7.10 -2.41
C GLN A 71 -31.44 -8.37 -3.27
N HIS A 72 -32.56 -8.99 -3.69
CA HIS A 72 -32.51 -10.13 -4.61
C HIS A 72 -31.88 -9.75 -5.97
N PHE A 73 -32.23 -8.57 -6.48
CA PHE A 73 -31.69 -8.03 -7.72
C PHE A 73 -30.18 -7.74 -7.60
N ARG A 74 -29.73 -7.18 -6.47
CA ARG A 74 -28.30 -6.97 -6.17
C ARG A 74 -27.50 -8.26 -6.32
N PHE A 75 -27.93 -9.34 -5.67
CA PHE A 75 -27.19 -10.61 -5.68
C PHE A 75 -27.26 -11.32 -7.05
N ALA A 76 -28.41 -11.28 -7.72
CA ALA A 76 -28.57 -11.90 -9.03
C ALA A 76 -27.71 -11.22 -10.12
N TYR A 77 -27.60 -9.89 -10.07
CA TYR A 77 -26.96 -9.08 -11.12
C TYR A 77 -25.68 -8.38 -10.67
N GLN A 78 -25.04 -8.81 -9.58
CA GLN A 78 -23.86 -8.16 -9.01
C GLN A 78 -22.75 -7.88 -10.05
N GLU A 79 -22.39 -8.89 -10.85
CA GLU A 79 -21.35 -8.77 -11.88
C GLU A 79 -21.77 -7.87 -13.05
N GLU A 80 -23.06 -7.88 -13.40
CA GLU A 80 -23.60 -7.02 -14.47
C GLU A 80 -23.65 -5.56 -14.05
N LEU A 81 -23.97 -5.30 -12.77
CA LEU A 81 -23.98 -3.96 -12.18
C LEU A 81 -22.58 -3.36 -12.13
N VAL A 82 -21.57 -4.16 -11.76
CA VAL A 82 -20.16 -3.74 -11.81
C VAL A 82 -19.73 -3.44 -13.23
N LEU A 83 -20.03 -4.32 -14.19
CA LEU A 83 -19.71 -4.09 -15.59
C LEU A 83 -20.40 -2.83 -16.14
N ALA A 84 -21.67 -2.61 -15.79
CA ALA A 84 -22.43 -1.45 -16.20
C ALA A 84 -21.83 -0.15 -15.64
N LEU A 85 -21.42 -0.15 -14.37
CA LEU A 85 -20.73 0.97 -13.74
C LEU A 85 -19.38 1.23 -14.44
N ASP A 86 -18.56 0.21 -14.64
CA ASP A 86 -17.25 0.36 -15.30
C ASP A 86 -17.41 0.82 -16.75
N ALA A 87 -18.41 0.33 -17.47
CA ALA A 87 -18.75 0.78 -18.83
C ALA A 87 -19.22 2.24 -18.86
N LEU A 88 -20.05 2.66 -17.89
CA LEU A 88 -20.49 4.04 -17.73
C LEU A 88 -19.29 4.96 -17.46
N LEU A 89 -18.44 4.59 -16.51
CA LEU A 89 -17.22 5.34 -16.17
C LEU A 89 -16.28 5.42 -17.38
N TYR A 90 -16.07 4.33 -18.09
CA TYR A 90 -15.25 4.30 -19.31
C TYR A 90 -15.84 5.20 -20.41
N ARG A 91 -17.17 5.17 -20.60
CA ARG A 91 -17.87 5.99 -21.59
C ARG A 91 -17.82 7.48 -21.27
N LEU A 92 -17.86 7.86 -19.99
CA LEU A 92 -17.83 9.26 -19.55
C LEU A 92 -16.40 9.82 -19.45
N SER A 93 -15.41 8.97 -19.16
CA SER A 93 -14.00 9.34 -19.04
C SER A 93 -13.22 8.99 -20.32
N VAL A 94 -12.62 7.80 -20.37
CA VAL A 94 -11.68 7.36 -21.40
C VAL A 94 -12.22 7.55 -22.82
N TRP A 95 -13.49 7.26 -23.07
CA TRP A 95 -14.06 7.42 -24.41
C TRP A 95 -14.17 8.89 -24.87
N ARG A 96 -14.44 9.82 -23.95
CA ARG A 96 -14.63 11.25 -24.28
C ARG A 96 -13.31 12.02 -24.26
N THR A 97 -12.48 11.76 -23.25
CA THR A 97 -11.28 12.57 -22.97
C THR A 97 -9.97 11.81 -23.14
N ALA A 98 -9.99 10.52 -23.53
CA ALA A 98 -8.81 9.65 -23.57
C ALA A 98 -8.04 9.60 -22.24
N GLN A 99 -8.74 9.80 -21.13
CA GLN A 99 -8.20 9.83 -19.77
C GLN A 99 -9.15 9.07 -18.85
N SER A 100 -8.63 8.19 -18.00
CA SER A 100 -9.38 7.71 -16.84
C SER A 100 -9.48 8.79 -15.77
N ILE A 101 -10.31 8.59 -14.75
CA ILE A 101 -10.47 9.55 -13.65
C ILE A 101 -9.17 9.64 -12.86
N GLY A 102 -8.53 8.50 -12.57
CA GLY A 102 -7.22 8.46 -11.93
C GLY A 102 -6.13 9.11 -12.77
N ASP A 103 -6.12 8.86 -14.08
CA ASP A 103 -5.16 9.51 -14.99
C ASP A 103 -5.33 11.03 -15.00
N ARG A 104 -6.57 11.52 -15.01
CA ARG A 104 -6.87 12.96 -14.98
C ARG A 104 -6.35 13.62 -13.70
N LEU A 105 -6.50 12.98 -12.55
CA LEU A 105 -6.01 13.50 -11.26
C LEU A 105 -4.49 13.56 -11.20
N GLN A 106 -3.80 12.63 -11.87
CA GLN A 106 -2.35 12.63 -12.03
C GLN A 106 -1.86 13.38 -13.28
N ASN A 107 -2.75 14.11 -13.98
CA ASN A 107 -2.45 14.87 -15.20
C ASN A 107 -1.79 14.02 -16.31
N LEU A 108 -2.32 12.82 -16.51
CA LEU A 108 -1.91 11.87 -17.52
C LEU A 108 -2.99 11.70 -18.59
N VAL A 109 -2.56 11.48 -19.84
CA VAL A 109 -3.41 11.33 -21.03
C VAL A 109 -2.92 10.18 -21.87
N LEU A 110 -3.83 9.37 -22.38
CA LEU A 110 -3.50 8.30 -23.32
C LEU A 110 -3.15 8.89 -24.69
N ARG A 111 -2.00 8.47 -25.22
CA ARG A 111 -1.49 8.85 -26.53
C ARG A 111 -1.20 7.61 -27.36
N ASP A 112 -1.56 7.66 -28.63
CA ASP A 112 -1.21 6.61 -29.60
C ASP A 112 0.26 6.75 -30.02
N GLU A 113 1.11 5.80 -29.63
CA GLU A 113 2.56 5.85 -29.89
C GLU A 113 2.94 5.35 -31.29
N GLU A 114 2.07 4.61 -31.98
CA GLU A 114 2.29 4.23 -33.38
C GLU A 114 2.16 5.45 -34.28
N ARG A 115 1.10 6.24 -34.09
CA ARG A 115 0.93 7.53 -34.78
C ARG A 115 2.04 8.52 -34.44
N ALA A 116 2.47 8.57 -33.19
CA ALA A 116 3.58 9.43 -32.78
C ALA A 116 4.90 9.05 -33.48
N ARG A 117 5.17 7.74 -33.62
CA ARG A 117 6.35 7.22 -34.34
C ARG A 117 6.33 7.57 -35.81
N LEU A 118 5.17 7.48 -36.47
CA LEU A 118 5.02 7.87 -37.88
C LEU A 118 5.32 9.35 -38.13
N LEU A 119 5.04 10.20 -37.14
CA LEU A 119 5.33 11.64 -37.19
C LEU A 119 6.72 12.01 -36.64
N THR A 120 7.55 11.01 -36.30
CA THR A 120 8.89 11.19 -35.72
C THR A 120 8.88 12.02 -34.42
N LEU A 121 7.76 12.03 -33.69
CA LEU A 121 7.59 12.79 -32.45
C LEU A 121 7.94 11.91 -31.24
N GLN A 122 9.13 12.13 -30.67
CA GLN A 122 9.58 11.39 -29.47
C GLN A 122 9.22 12.10 -28.15
N ASN A 123 9.00 13.40 -28.18
CA ASN A 123 8.79 14.22 -26.99
C ASN A 123 7.45 13.91 -26.29
N THR A 124 7.46 13.78 -24.96
CA THR A 124 6.24 13.65 -24.13
C THR A 124 5.52 14.98 -23.92
N LYS A 125 6.06 16.09 -24.43
CA LYS A 125 5.46 17.43 -24.28
C LYS A 125 4.48 17.80 -25.38
N SER A 126 4.49 17.06 -26.48
CA SER A 126 3.67 17.34 -27.65
C SER A 126 2.28 16.71 -27.50
N ILE A 127 1.32 17.53 -27.06
CA ILE A 127 -0.09 17.16 -27.02
C ILE A 127 -0.73 17.79 -28.25
N LEU A 128 -0.68 17.09 -29.38
CA LEU A 128 -1.48 17.49 -30.53
C LEU A 128 -2.76 16.66 -30.54
N PRO A 129 -3.91 17.26 -30.89
CA PRO A 129 -5.18 16.54 -31.01
C PRO A 129 -5.11 15.39 -32.03
N SER A 130 -4.17 15.45 -32.98
CA SER A 130 -3.91 14.36 -33.95
C SER A 130 -3.29 13.10 -33.34
N LEU A 131 -2.63 13.20 -32.19
CA LEU A 131 -2.07 12.04 -31.46
C LEU A 131 -3.08 11.40 -30.49
N ALA A 132 -4.31 11.92 -30.43
CA ALA A 132 -5.38 11.30 -29.67
C ALA A 132 -5.70 9.89 -30.23
N PRO A 133 -5.98 8.92 -29.35
CA PRO A 133 -6.24 7.55 -29.77
C PRO A 133 -7.50 7.47 -30.64
N SER A 134 -7.44 6.63 -31.67
CA SER A 134 -8.58 6.43 -32.56
C SER A 134 -9.77 5.80 -31.82
N ARG A 135 -11.00 6.11 -32.24
CA ARG A 135 -12.21 5.50 -31.65
C ARG A 135 -12.22 3.97 -31.75
N ARG A 136 -11.63 3.42 -32.81
CA ARG A 136 -11.49 1.97 -32.99
C ARG A 136 -10.53 1.38 -31.96
N LEU A 137 -9.39 2.03 -31.76
CA LEU A 137 -8.40 1.62 -30.76
C LEU A 137 -8.97 1.70 -29.34
N LEU A 138 -9.72 2.76 -29.02
CA LEU A 138 -10.43 2.88 -27.75
C LEU A 138 -11.50 1.81 -27.57
N LEU A 139 -12.19 1.40 -28.64
CA LEU A 139 -13.15 0.29 -28.56
C LEU A 139 -12.45 -1.02 -28.22
N VAL A 140 -11.33 -1.34 -28.90
CA VAL A 140 -10.54 -2.54 -28.59
C VAL A 140 -10.01 -2.48 -27.16
N HIS A 141 -9.53 -1.32 -26.72
CA HIS A 141 -9.14 -1.12 -25.33
C HIS A 141 -10.30 -1.41 -24.37
N ALA A 142 -11.48 -0.84 -24.60
CA ALA A 142 -12.66 -1.06 -23.78
C ALA A 142 -13.04 -2.55 -23.71
N VAL A 143 -13.00 -3.26 -24.83
CA VAL A 143 -13.29 -4.71 -24.88
C VAL A 143 -12.29 -5.49 -24.06
N MET A 144 -10.99 -5.19 -24.19
CA MET A 144 -9.93 -5.88 -23.45
C MET A 144 -9.94 -5.55 -21.95
N THR A 145 -10.30 -4.33 -21.54
CA THR A 145 -10.28 -3.92 -20.13
C THR A 145 -11.60 -4.18 -19.38
N LEU A 146 -12.74 -4.20 -20.07
CA LEU A 146 -14.06 -4.37 -19.44
C LEU A 146 -14.66 -5.75 -19.72
N VAL A 147 -14.79 -6.10 -21.01
CA VAL A 147 -15.53 -7.29 -21.44
C VAL A 147 -14.74 -8.56 -21.18
N MET A 148 -13.44 -8.57 -21.47
CA MET A 148 -12.57 -9.72 -21.24
C MET A 148 -12.55 -10.17 -19.77
N PRO A 149 -12.28 -9.32 -18.76
CA PRO A 149 -12.27 -9.76 -17.36
C PRO A 149 -13.66 -10.16 -16.86
N TYR A 150 -14.73 -9.53 -17.34
CA TYR A 150 -16.09 -9.95 -17.04
C TYR A 150 -16.38 -11.35 -17.60
N ALA A 151 -16.03 -11.60 -18.87
CA ALA A 151 -16.25 -12.88 -19.52
C ALA A 151 -15.45 -14.00 -18.85
N THR A 152 -14.19 -13.75 -18.46
CA THR A 152 -13.39 -14.75 -17.74
C THR A 152 -13.99 -15.09 -16.38
N ARG A 153 -14.41 -14.09 -15.58
CA ARG A 153 -15.09 -14.31 -14.29
C ARG A 153 -16.38 -15.12 -14.46
N LYS A 154 -17.22 -14.75 -15.43
CA LYS A 154 -18.51 -15.42 -15.69
C LYS A 154 -18.32 -16.88 -16.15
N VAL A 155 -17.32 -17.14 -16.99
CA VAL A 155 -16.98 -18.50 -17.43
C VAL A 155 -16.36 -19.30 -16.29
N GLN A 156 -15.47 -18.71 -15.48
CA GLN A 156 -14.88 -19.38 -14.30
C GLN A 156 -15.95 -19.79 -13.29
N ARG A 157 -16.91 -18.91 -13.01
CA ARG A 157 -18.04 -19.22 -12.12
C ARG A 157 -18.84 -20.42 -12.65
N LYS A 158 -19.15 -20.43 -13.95
CA LYS A 158 -19.88 -21.53 -14.61
C LYS A 158 -19.09 -22.85 -14.62
N ILE A 159 -17.77 -22.78 -14.79
CA ILE A 159 -16.87 -23.95 -14.69
C ILE A 159 -16.92 -24.54 -13.27
N LEU A 160 -16.91 -23.69 -12.25
CA LEU A 160 -16.94 -24.10 -10.85
C LEU A 160 -18.31 -24.69 -10.45
N GLU A 161 -19.40 -24.00 -10.79
CA GLU A 161 -20.79 -24.44 -10.50
C GLU A 161 -21.08 -25.83 -11.08
N LYS A 162 -20.65 -26.07 -12.33
CA LYS A 162 -20.90 -27.34 -13.03
C LYS A 162 -19.79 -28.37 -12.85
N GLY A 163 -18.71 -28.02 -12.17
CA GLY A 163 -17.57 -28.91 -11.91
C GLY A 163 -16.91 -29.47 -13.17
N TRP A 164 -16.74 -28.67 -14.23
CA TRP A 164 -16.19 -29.14 -15.52
C TRP A 164 -14.77 -29.73 -15.42
N GLU A 165 -14.04 -29.44 -14.35
CA GLU A 165 -12.72 -30.01 -14.08
C GLU A 165 -12.76 -31.48 -13.62
N ARG A 166 -13.92 -31.95 -13.12
CA ARG A 166 -14.13 -33.34 -12.65
C ARG A 166 -14.70 -34.25 -13.74
N GLU A 167 -15.18 -33.69 -14.85
CA GLU A 167 -15.69 -34.47 -15.98
C GLU A 167 -14.55 -35.24 -16.69
N PRO A 168 -14.86 -36.38 -17.35
CA PRO A 168 -13.84 -37.17 -18.04
C PRO A 168 -13.20 -36.38 -19.20
N VAL A 169 -11.93 -36.71 -19.49
CA VAL A 169 -11.04 -35.99 -20.43
C VAL A 169 -11.60 -35.91 -21.86
N THR A 170 -12.48 -36.83 -22.24
CA THR A 170 -13.12 -36.90 -23.56
C THR A 170 -14.10 -35.77 -23.82
N THR A 171 -14.62 -35.13 -22.76
CA THR A 171 -15.59 -34.05 -22.89
C THR A 171 -14.94 -32.76 -23.40
N ALA A 172 -15.65 -32.04 -24.28
CA ALA A 172 -15.20 -30.72 -24.72
C ALA A 172 -15.11 -29.72 -23.56
N ARG A 173 -15.94 -29.88 -22.52
CA ARG A 173 -15.99 -29.02 -21.33
C ARG A 173 -14.71 -29.10 -20.51
N TYR A 174 -14.19 -30.30 -20.27
CA TYR A 174 -12.88 -30.48 -19.63
C TYR A 174 -11.77 -29.77 -20.41
N ARG A 175 -11.75 -29.94 -21.74
CA ARG A 175 -10.75 -29.27 -22.61
C ARG A 175 -10.85 -27.75 -22.54
N ILE A 176 -12.06 -27.18 -22.57
CA ILE A 176 -12.30 -25.74 -22.45
C ILE A 176 -11.84 -25.22 -21.09
N ALA A 177 -12.19 -25.90 -19.99
CA ALA A 177 -11.77 -25.52 -18.65
C ALA A 177 -10.24 -25.52 -18.50
N LYS A 178 -9.59 -26.57 -19.02
CA LYS A 178 -8.12 -26.68 -19.03
C LYS A 178 -7.47 -25.58 -19.90
N ALA A 179 -8.00 -25.32 -21.09
CA ALA A 179 -7.51 -24.27 -21.99
C ALA A 179 -7.64 -22.88 -21.35
N LEU A 180 -8.79 -22.57 -20.73
CA LEU A 180 -8.99 -21.31 -20.03
C LEU A 180 -8.01 -21.16 -18.86
N ARG A 181 -7.78 -22.22 -18.08
CA ARG A 181 -6.81 -22.22 -16.98
C ARG A 181 -5.40 -21.87 -17.49
N TYR A 182 -4.94 -22.51 -18.56
CA TYR A 182 -3.64 -22.18 -19.14
C TYR A 182 -3.62 -20.76 -19.74
N ALA A 183 -4.70 -20.30 -20.37
CA ALA A 183 -4.80 -18.93 -20.88
C ALA A 183 -4.69 -17.89 -19.77
N ILE A 184 -5.30 -18.13 -18.60
CA ILE A 184 -5.21 -17.23 -17.44
C ILE A 184 -3.79 -17.24 -16.86
N VAL A 185 -3.17 -18.42 -16.70
CA VAL A 185 -1.80 -18.54 -16.20
C VAL A 185 -0.82 -17.84 -17.15
N THR A 186 -0.92 -18.08 -18.45
CA THR A 186 -0.08 -17.41 -19.46
C THR A 186 -0.28 -15.90 -19.45
N TRP A 187 -1.53 -15.42 -19.42
CA TRP A 187 -1.82 -13.99 -19.29
C TRP A 187 -1.22 -13.39 -18.02
N SER A 188 -1.32 -14.08 -16.87
CA SER A 188 -0.72 -13.62 -15.61
C SER A 188 0.80 -13.53 -15.67
N LEU A 189 1.46 -14.49 -16.32
CA LEU A 189 2.91 -14.48 -16.52
C LEU A 189 3.34 -13.36 -17.46
N LEU A 190 2.61 -13.14 -18.56
CA LEU A 190 2.85 -12.03 -19.48
C LEU A 190 2.63 -10.68 -18.81
N SER A 191 1.59 -10.57 -17.97
CA SER A 191 1.31 -9.36 -17.18
C SER A 191 2.43 -9.09 -16.19
N LEU A 192 2.91 -10.12 -15.47
CA LEU A 192 4.05 -10.01 -14.55
C LEU A 192 5.32 -9.55 -15.29
N ALA A 193 5.65 -10.17 -16.43
CA ALA A 193 6.78 -9.78 -17.26
C ALA A 193 6.62 -8.34 -17.81
N ASN A 194 5.39 -7.93 -18.15
CA ASN A 194 5.08 -6.57 -18.53
C ASN A 194 5.38 -5.59 -17.39
N THR A 195 4.97 -5.90 -16.16
CA THR A 195 5.22 -5.09 -14.96
C THR A 195 6.72 -4.97 -14.66
N PHE A 196 7.50 -6.05 -14.78
CA PHE A 196 8.97 -5.95 -14.65
C PHE A 196 9.59 -5.03 -15.71
N ASN A 197 9.20 -5.19 -16.97
CA ASN A 197 9.68 -4.32 -18.04
C ASN A 197 9.20 -2.87 -17.84
N PHE A 198 8.01 -2.66 -17.29
CA PHE A 198 7.51 -1.33 -16.91
C PHE A 198 8.36 -0.70 -15.79
N LEU A 199 8.73 -1.47 -14.77
CA LEU A 199 9.61 -0.96 -13.70
C LEU A 199 11.00 -0.57 -14.22
N MET A 200 11.49 -1.23 -15.28
CA MET A 200 12.75 -0.86 -15.93
C MET A 200 12.61 0.34 -16.88
N THR A 201 11.56 0.40 -17.70
CA THR A 201 11.42 1.39 -18.80
C THR A 201 10.50 2.57 -18.49
N GLY A 202 9.43 2.36 -17.73
CA GLY A 202 8.42 3.36 -17.37
C GLY A 202 7.47 3.76 -18.51
N LYS A 203 7.31 2.95 -19.56
CA LYS A 203 6.49 3.30 -20.75
C LYS A 203 5.02 2.87 -20.68
N TYR A 204 4.75 1.57 -20.49
CA TYR A 204 3.39 0.99 -20.52
C TYR A 204 3.08 0.32 -19.18
N ARG A 205 2.05 0.77 -18.45
CA ARG A 205 1.75 0.26 -17.11
C ARG A 205 1.01 -1.08 -17.15
N THR A 206 0.15 -1.30 -18.14
CA THR A 206 -0.60 -2.55 -18.31
C THR A 206 -0.19 -3.29 -19.58
N LEU A 207 -0.41 -4.62 -19.60
CA LEU A 207 -0.18 -5.44 -20.79
C LEU A 207 -1.09 -5.01 -21.95
N VAL A 208 -2.34 -4.61 -21.66
CA VAL A 208 -3.31 -4.15 -22.66
C VAL A 208 -2.81 -2.87 -23.35
N GLU A 209 -2.30 -1.91 -22.59
CA GLU A 209 -1.70 -0.70 -23.14
C GLU A 209 -0.49 -0.99 -24.02
N ARG A 210 0.34 -1.98 -23.66
CA ARG A 210 1.49 -2.40 -24.49
C ARG A 210 1.05 -3.02 -25.81
N ILE A 211 0.05 -3.91 -25.79
CA ILE A 211 -0.49 -4.56 -27.01
C ILE A 211 -1.08 -3.52 -27.96
N LEU A 212 -1.71 -2.47 -27.42
CA LEU A 212 -2.35 -1.41 -28.18
C LEU A 212 -1.43 -0.21 -28.46
N SER A 213 -0.15 -0.27 -28.06
CA SER A 213 0.81 0.83 -28.21
C SER A 213 0.30 2.17 -27.61
N LEU A 214 -0.50 2.10 -26.55
CA LEU A 214 -1.07 3.26 -25.86
C LEU A 214 -0.17 3.71 -24.72
N ARG A 215 0.45 4.88 -24.85
CA ARG A 215 1.39 5.42 -23.86
C ARG A 215 0.77 6.57 -23.08
N LEU A 216 0.99 6.61 -21.77
CA LEU A 216 0.61 7.75 -20.94
C LEU A 216 1.60 8.90 -21.11
N VAL A 217 1.06 10.12 -21.22
CA VAL A 217 1.79 11.36 -21.46
C VAL A 217 1.19 12.46 -20.58
N TYR A 218 1.99 13.43 -20.15
CA TYR A 218 1.49 14.55 -19.36
C TYR A 218 0.47 15.40 -20.13
N GLY A 219 -0.67 15.72 -19.52
CA GLY A 219 -1.74 16.55 -20.09
C GLY A 219 -1.46 18.05 -20.03
N SER A 220 -0.65 18.48 -19.07
CA SER A 220 -0.15 19.85 -18.96
C SER A 220 1.23 19.84 -18.32
N GLN A 221 2.07 20.80 -18.68
CA GLN A 221 3.42 20.93 -18.09
C GLN A 221 3.41 21.76 -16.80
N ARG A 222 2.30 22.45 -16.51
CA ARG A 222 2.10 23.26 -15.31
C ARG A 222 1.21 22.50 -14.35
N MET A 223 1.83 21.73 -13.46
CA MET A 223 1.09 21.06 -12.39
C MET A 223 1.70 21.48 -11.06
N MET A 224 0.85 22.02 -10.18
CA MET A 224 1.18 22.17 -8.77
C MET A 224 1.20 20.77 -8.17
N ARG A 225 2.37 20.30 -7.73
CA ARG A 225 2.47 19.02 -7.02
C ARG A 225 1.79 19.18 -5.68
N PHE A 226 0.53 18.78 -5.57
CA PHE A 226 -0.09 18.54 -4.28
C PHE A 226 0.68 17.38 -3.66
N THR A 227 1.57 17.71 -2.73
CA THR A 227 2.36 16.70 -2.02
C THR A 227 1.34 15.94 -1.18
N ASN A 228 1.11 14.67 -1.50
CA ASN A 228 0.14 13.85 -0.79
C ASN A 228 0.62 13.68 0.66
N LEU A 229 0.00 14.44 1.57
CA LEU A 229 0.34 14.43 2.99
C LEU A 229 -0.05 13.12 3.67
N LEU A 230 -0.65 12.15 2.96
CA LEU A 230 -1.00 10.84 3.51
C LEU A 230 0.18 10.17 4.22
N TYR A 231 1.39 10.24 3.65
CA TYR A 231 2.59 9.69 4.28
C TYR A 231 3.08 10.52 5.48
N MET A 232 2.85 11.84 5.46
CA MET A 232 3.12 12.69 6.63
C MET A 232 2.10 12.39 7.74
N ASN A 233 0.83 12.20 7.39
CA ASN A 233 -0.25 11.86 8.28
C ASN A 233 -0.08 10.46 8.88
N GLN A 234 0.38 9.47 8.11
CA GLN A 234 0.72 8.15 8.63
C GLN A 234 1.92 8.20 9.58
N HIS A 235 2.93 9.01 9.29
CA HIS A 235 4.05 9.20 10.20
C HIS A 235 3.60 9.90 11.50
N VAL A 236 2.74 10.92 11.40
CA VAL A 236 2.13 11.58 12.58
C VAL A 236 1.30 10.58 13.37
N GLN A 237 0.47 9.76 12.72
CA GLN A 237 -0.29 8.68 13.36
C GLN A 237 0.66 7.72 14.09
N TRP A 238 1.69 7.21 13.43
CA TRP A 238 2.67 6.31 14.06
C TRP A 238 3.34 6.95 15.28
N GLN A 239 3.77 8.20 15.17
CA GLN A 239 4.36 8.95 16.30
C GLN A 239 3.36 9.12 17.45
N THR A 240 2.08 9.40 17.16
CA THR A 240 1.03 9.49 18.19
C THR A 240 0.71 8.14 18.85
N TRP A 241 0.76 7.03 18.10
CA TRP A 241 0.62 5.69 18.65
C TRP A 241 1.81 5.31 19.53
N MET A 242 3.04 5.63 19.10
CA MET A 242 4.25 5.36 19.90
C MET A 242 4.28 6.16 21.20
N SER A 243 3.87 7.44 21.17
CA SER A 243 3.78 8.25 22.38
C SER A 243 2.69 7.73 23.33
N LEU A 244 1.54 7.32 22.81
CA LEU A 244 0.47 6.69 23.58
C LEU A 244 0.94 5.37 24.24
N PHE A 245 1.64 4.48 23.53
CA PHE A 245 2.19 3.25 24.11
C PHE A 245 3.29 3.50 25.15
N SER A 246 4.07 4.57 24.99
CA SER A 246 5.07 5.00 25.98
C SER A 246 4.39 5.47 27.27
N VAL A 247 3.35 6.31 27.16
CA VAL A 247 2.58 6.84 28.30
C VAL A 247 1.81 5.73 29.02
N LEU A 248 1.21 4.79 28.28
CA LEU A 248 0.50 3.64 28.85
C LEU A 248 1.45 2.61 29.51
N SER A 249 2.77 2.81 29.42
CA SER A 249 3.78 1.92 30.00
C SER A 249 3.55 0.44 29.64
N LEU A 250 3.16 0.17 28.39
CA LEU A 250 2.77 -1.16 27.91
C LEU A 250 3.83 -2.22 28.22
N GLY A 251 5.11 -1.85 28.21
CA GLY A 251 6.21 -2.73 28.59
C GLY A 251 6.20 -3.20 30.06
N ARG A 252 5.56 -2.49 31.00
CA ARG A 252 5.37 -2.96 32.39
C ARG A 252 4.27 -4.02 32.47
N TYR A 253 3.15 -3.79 31.77
CA TYR A 253 2.05 -4.75 31.70
C TYR A 253 2.42 -6.01 30.94
N PHE A 254 3.11 -5.87 29.79
CA PHE A 254 3.61 -7.00 29.02
C PHE A 254 4.64 -7.84 29.81
N ARG A 255 5.51 -7.19 30.60
CA ARG A 255 6.40 -7.90 31.54
C ARG A 255 5.65 -8.59 32.67
N ARG A 256 4.59 -8.02 33.22
CA ARG A 256 3.74 -8.69 34.22
C ARG A 256 3.04 -9.90 33.62
N LEU A 257 2.55 -9.78 32.39
CA LEU A 257 1.88 -10.86 31.66
C LEU A 257 2.86 -11.99 31.31
N MET A 258 4.06 -11.66 30.80
CA MET A 258 5.12 -12.66 30.59
C MET A 258 5.62 -13.29 31.88
N LYS A 259 5.72 -12.54 32.99
CA LYS A 259 6.05 -13.12 34.30
C LYS A 259 4.97 -14.07 34.80
N SER A 260 3.70 -13.75 34.57
CA SER A 260 2.57 -14.64 34.88
C SER A 260 2.54 -15.89 34.01
N LEU A 261 2.97 -15.80 32.75
CA LEU A 261 3.09 -16.94 31.84
C LEU A 261 4.31 -17.81 32.19
N ASN A 262 5.45 -17.20 32.50
CA ASN A 262 6.66 -17.91 32.92
C ASN A 262 6.52 -18.53 34.30
N SER A 263 5.73 -17.95 35.22
CA SER A 263 5.45 -18.57 36.53
C SER A 263 4.58 -19.83 36.41
N VAL A 264 3.84 -19.99 35.32
CA VAL A 264 3.09 -21.22 35.02
C VAL A 264 4.00 -22.25 34.30
N ALA A 265 5.02 -21.80 33.57
CA ALA A 265 5.94 -22.65 32.82
C ALA A 265 7.20 -23.10 33.59
N SER A 266 7.46 -22.60 34.81
CA SER A 266 8.67 -22.91 35.58
C SER A 266 8.33 -23.49 36.95
N SER A 267 7.97 -24.78 36.97
CA SER A 267 8.14 -25.59 38.17
C SER A 267 9.54 -26.20 38.13
N SER A 268 10.25 -26.10 39.26
CA SER A 268 11.51 -26.77 39.60
C SER A 268 12.79 -26.39 38.82
N ALA A 269 13.65 -25.59 39.47
CA ALA A 269 15.09 -25.87 39.53
C ALA A 269 15.74 -25.12 40.72
N LEU A 270 16.42 -25.88 41.58
CA LEU A 270 17.29 -25.34 42.65
C LEU A 270 18.51 -24.60 42.05
N PRO A 271 19.14 -23.69 42.80
CA PRO A 271 20.18 -22.82 42.27
C PRO A 271 21.54 -23.54 42.24
N SER A 272 22.03 -23.88 41.04
CA SER A 272 23.45 -24.15 40.85
C SER A 272 24.20 -22.84 40.67
N MET A 273 25.19 -22.58 41.53
CA MET A 273 26.08 -21.42 41.46
C MET A 273 26.93 -21.50 40.19
N ASN A 274 26.45 -20.88 39.11
CA ASN A 274 27.25 -20.59 37.92
C ASN A 274 27.87 -19.19 38.06
N GLU A 275 29.20 -19.12 38.12
CA GLU A 275 29.97 -17.88 38.30
C GLU A 275 29.98 -16.97 37.06
N ASN A 276 29.47 -17.47 35.93
CA ASN A 276 29.43 -16.76 34.65
C ASN A 276 28.10 -16.04 34.39
N LEU A 277 27.14 -16.11 35.31
CA LEU A 277 25.83 -15.49 35.16
C LEU A 277 25.73 -14.13 35.87
N CYS A 278 24.91 -13.25 35.29
CA CYS A 278 24.53 -11.98 35.89
C CYS A 278 23.85 -12.21 37.24
N SER A 279 24.33 -11.55 38.28
CA SER A 279 23.80 -11.67 39.64
C SER A 279 22.45 -10.98 39.87
N ALA A 280 21.90 -10.30 38.86
CA ALA A 280 20.58 -9.67 38.91
C ALA A 280 19.50 -10.41 38.12
N CYS A 281 19.81 -10.85 36.89
CA CYS A 281 18.85 -11.53 36.01
C CYS A 281 19.10 -13.03 35.84
N HIS A 282 20.20 -13.56 36.40
CA HIS A 282 20.60 -14.98 36.29
C HIS A 282 20.77 -15.51 34.86
N GLU A 283 20.95 -14.61 33.88
CA GLU A 283 21.28 -14.92 32.48
C GLU A 283 22.74 -14.53 32.14
N LEU A 284 23.23 -14.94 30.97
CA LEU A 284 24.53 -14.52 30.43
C LEU A 284 24.55 -12.99 30.24
N PRO A 285 25.58 -12.28 30.74
CA PRO A 285 25.54 -10.83 30.78
C PRO A 285 25.70 -10.19 29.39
N THR A 286 24.69 -9.43 28.97
CA THR A 286 24.78 -8.53 27.81
C THR A 286 25.65 -7.32 28.19
N VAL A 287 26.86 -7.25 27.62
CA VAL A 287 27.94 -6.31 27.98
C VAL A 287 28.28 -6.43 29.48
N CYS A 288 29.23 -7.31 29.77
CA CYS A 288 29.61 -7.66 31.13
C CYS A 288 30.20 -6.45 31.88
N GLN A 289 29.63 -6.17 33.05
CA GLN A 289 30.13 -5.17 33.99
C GLN A 289 30.45 -5.87 35.31
N ARG A 290 31.59 -5.50 35.90
CA ARG A 290 32.02 -5.98 37.21
C ARG A 290 31.74 -4.90 38.24
N SER A 291 31.07 -5.27 39.32
CA SER A 291 30.93 -4.37 40.48
C SER A 291 32.23 -4.29 41.27
N ASN A 292 32.33 -3.29 42.15
CA ASN A 292 33.39 -3.19 43.15
C ASN A 292 33.58 -4.46 44.03
N CYS A 293 32.50 -5.22 44.28
CA CYS A 293 32.55 -6.50 44.99
C CYS A 293 32.94 -7.70 44.11
N GLY A 294 33.34 -7.47 42.85
CA GLY A 294 33.85 -8.49 41.93
C GLY A 294 32.78 -9.31 41.21
N HIS A 295 31.50 -9.14 41.51
CA HIS A 295 30.38 -9.86 40.90
C HIS A 295 30.00 -9.30 39.53
N ARG A 296 29.57 -10.19 38.63
CA ARG A 296 29.19 -9.84 37.24
C ARG A 296 27.71 -9.43 37.13
N TYR A 297 27.47 -8.41 36.32
CA TYR A 297 26.16 -7.88 35.98
C TYR A 297 26.08 -7.54 34.48
N CYS A 298 24.87 -7.49 33.91
CA CYS A 298 24.65 -6.83 32.63
C CYS A 298 24.78 -5.31 32.81
N TYR A 299 25.24 -4.60 31.77
CA TYR A 299 25.30 -3.14 31.76
C TYR A 299 24.00 -2.48 32.22
N TYR A 300 22.86 -2.90 31.65
CA TYR A 300 21.56 -2.33 32.02
C TYR A 300 21.16 -2.63 33.47
N CYS A 301 21.44 -3.84 33.97
CA CYS A 301 21.05 -4.24 35.32
C CYS A 301 21.80 -3.49 36.42
N ILE A 302 23.09 -3.22 36.23
CA ILE A 302 23.88 -2.47 37.21
C ILE A 302 23.59 -0.97 37.11
N LYS A 303 23.47 -0.44 35.88
CA LYS A 303 23.26 1.00 35.66
C LYS A 303 21.88 1.45 36.12
N SER A 304 20.84 0.65 35.88
CA SER A 304 19.49 0.98 36.36
C SER A 304 19.43 1.07 37.89
N ARG A 305 20.10 0.15 38.60
CA ARG A 305 20.12 0.14 40.07
C ARG A 305 20.99 1.24 40.68
N LEU A 306 22.06 1.65 40.00
CA LEU A 306 22.86 2.80 40.44
C LEU A 306 22.15 4.14 40.17
N LEU A 307 21.26 4.19 39.18
CA LEU A 307 20.48 5.37 38.81
C LEU A 307 19.12 5.47 39.53
N ASP A 308 18.74 4.47 40.33
CA ASP A 308 17.48 4.51 41.08
C ASP A 308 17.58 5.57 42.19
N ASN A 309 16.88 6.69 42.02
CA ASN A 309 16.86 7.86 42.92
C ASN A 309 16.50 7.56 44.39
N GLN A 310 15.88 6.41 44.66
CA GLN A 310 15.54 5.97 46.03
C GLN A 310 16.74 5.40 46.79
N SER A 311 17.81 5.05 46.08
CA SER A 311 19.06 4.56 46.64
C SER A 311 20.13 5.62 46.43
N THR A 312 20.88 5.95 47.48
CA THR A 312 21.91 7.00 47.49
C THR A 312 23.11 6.59 46.63
N GLY A 313 22.92 6.50 45.31
CA GLY A 313 23.92 6.07 44.32
C GLY A 313 24.53 4.69 44.56
N SER A 314 23.96 3.89 45.46
CA SER A 314 24.53 2.60 45.88
C SER A 314 23.45 1.59 46.24
N PHE A 315 23.64 0.33 45.81
CA PHE A 315 22.72 -0.77 46.08
C PHE A 315 23.45 -1.97 46.69
N ARG A 316 22.74 -2.82 47.42
CA ARG A 316 23.34 -4.04 47.99
C ARG A 316 23.41 -5.15 46.95
N CYS A 317 24.59 -5.75 46.77
CA CYS A 317 24.78 -6.90 45.90
C CYS A 317 23.91 -8.08 46.36
N ILE A 318 23.20 -8.71 45.44
CA ILE A 318 22.30 -9.84 45.75
C ILE A 318 23.08 -11.09 46.17
N LYS A 319 24.32 -11.25 45.69
CA LYS A 319 25.16 -12.42 46.03
C LYS A 319 25.91 -12.29 47.36
N CYS A 320 26.48 -11.12 47.65
CA CYS A 320 27.35 -10.94 48.82
C CYS A 320 26.90 -9.85 49.82
N GLY A 321 25.82 -9.13 49.54
CA GLY A 321 25.29 -8.09 50.44
C GLY A 321 26.10 -6.79 50.54
N GLN A 322 27.27 -6.71 49.91
CA GLN A 322 28.12 -5.51 49.91
C GLN A 322 27.51 -4.36 49.09
N ALA A 323 27.76 -3.12 49.51
CA ALA A 323 27.28 -1.92 48.83
C ALA A 323 28.07 -1.66 47.54
N VAL A 324 27.37 -1.74 46.41
CA VAL A 324 27.88 -1.46 45.07
C VAL A 324 27.61 0.01 44.73
N HIS A 325 28.68 0.78 44.56
CA HIS A 325 28.64 2.20 44.19
C HIS A 325 29.39 2.49 42.88
N SER A 326 30.22 1.56 42.41
CA SER A 326 30.97 1.67 41.16
C SER A 326 30.91 0.39 40.35
N CYS A 327 31.04 0.53 39.03
CA CYS A 327 31.10 -0.57 38.08
C CYS A 327 32.16 -0.29 37.01
N THR A 328 32.89 -1.32 36.60
CA THR A 328 33.86 -1.27 35.51
C THR A 328 33.50 -2.30 34.44
N PRO A 329 33.80 -2.04 33.15
CA PRO A 329 33.68 -3.06 32.12
C PRO A 329 34.59 -4.24 32.47
N ALA A 330 34.03 -5.45 32.40
CA ALA A 330 34.67 -6.69 32.85
C ALA A 330 35.49 -7.38 31.76
#